data_AF-A0A8D8PJ52-F1
#
_entry.id   AF-A0A8D8PJ52-F1
#
_cell.length_a   1.000
_cell.length_b   1.000
_cell.length_c   1.000
_cell.angle_alpha   90.00
_cell.angle_beta   90.00
_cell.angle_gamma   90.00
#
_symmetry.space_group_name_H-M   'P 1'
#
loop_
_entity.id
_entity.type
_entity.pdbx_description
1 polymer ?
#
loop_
_entity_poly.entity_id
_entity_poly.type
_entity_poly.pdbx_seq_one_letter_code
_entity_poly.pdbx_strand_id
1 'polypeptide(L)'
;LKQDLIRKLFSREDLTIDMFDAKDQLKLAHKGGLLDLKQEVVASVRDPKVACWLLQAEDKVIPLQAMVQQYCPEMTAICQLAGRSPGSTGPASNCGSAIDAKIRCTVESFLVHHLLLSQLDHFTTLDRPQDMTATFTSREMPIHVALARMELVGFPADGAKLGALIARLKAAKDRIAERVRQLNGGRKLDFGSSREVAAVLKVPKDRNGRARTSRQVLERIDSPLAALVIAWRKIDSNLSRTIEPLGR
;
A
#
# COMPACT_ATOMS: atom_id res chain seq x y z
N LEU A 1 -26.87 21.68 -0.16
CA LEU A 1 -26.07 22.93 -0.07
C LEU A 1 -24.55 22.66 0.01
N LYS A 2 -23.99 22.16 1.13
CA LYS A 2 -22.53 21.93 1.23
C LYS A 2 -22.01 20.82 0.30
N GLN A 3 -22.74 19.70 0.21
CA GLN A 3 -22.40 18.60 -0.70
C GLN A 3 -22.47 19.05 -2.17
N ASP A 4 -23.55 19.71 -2.58
CA ASP A 4 -23.71 20.19 -3.96
C ASP A 4 -22.61 21.17 -4.36
N LEU A 5 -22.20 22.06 -3.45
CA LEU A 5 -21.08 22.95 -3.67
C LEU A 5 -19.78 22.18 -3.89
N ILE A 6 -19.46 21.21 -3.02
CA ILE A 6 -18.25 20.38 -3.16
C ILE A 6 -18.27 19.65 -4.49
N ARG A 7 -19.39 18.98 -4.84
CA ARG A 7 -19.52 18.27 -6.12
C ARG A 7 -19.29 19.22 -7.29
N LYS A 8 -19.88 20.42 -7.26
CA LYS A 8 -19.69 21.45 -8.29
C LYS A 8 -18.23 21.89 -8.41
N LEU A 9 -17.49 22.02 -7.30
CA LEU A 9 -16.08 22.39 -7.33
C LEU A 9 -15.22 21.31 -8.02
N PHE A 10 -15.46 20.03 -7.72
CA PHE A 10 -14.72 18.92 -8.32
C PHE A 10 -15.06 18.69 -9.81
N SER A 11 -16.16 19.24 -10.31
CA SER A 11 -16.58 19.12 -11.72
C SER A 11 -16.21 20.34 -12.59
N ARG A 12 -15.34 21.23 -12.10
CA ARG A 12 -14.90 22.43 -12.83
C ARG A 12 -13.47 22.28 -13.35
N GLU A 13 -13.31 22.28 -14.67
CA GLU A 13 -12.01 22.22 -15.37
C GLU A 13 -11.09 23.40 -15.05
N ASP A 14 -11.67 24.57 -14.77
CA ASP A 14 -10.93 25.80 -14.51
C ASP A 14 -10.40 25.93 -13.08
N LEU A 15 -10.68 24.93 -12.23
CA LEU A 15 -10.23 24.92 -10.84
C LEU A 15 -9.07 23.95 -10.62
N THR A 16 -8.18 24.37 -9.73
CA THR A 16 -7.17 23.52 -9.11
C THR A 16 -7.48 23.36 -7.62
N ILE A 17 -7.45 22.13 -7.13
CA ILE A 17 -7.75 21.75 -5.75
C ILE A 17 -6.48 21.18 -5.12
N ASP A 18 -6.04 21.84 -4.05
CA ASP A 18 -4.87 21.43 -3.29
C ASP A 18 -5.28 20.55 -2.12
N MET A 19 -4.71 19.35 -2.02
CA MET A 19 -5.09 18.35 -1.03
C MET A 19 -3.86 17.60 -0.51
N PHE A 20 -3.69 17.51 0.81
CA PHE A 20 -2.65 16.67 1.39
C PHE A 20 -3.05 15.20 1.35
N ASP A 21 -2.28 14.34 0.71
CA ASP A 21 -2.67 12.93 0.52
C ASP A 21 -3.98 12.82 -0.27
N ALA A 22 -3.96 13.40 -1.48
CA ALA A 22 -5.13 13.57 -2.33
C ALA A 22 -5.88 12.25 -2.56
N LYS A 23 -5.15 11.14 -2.74
CA LYS A 23 -5.74 9.82 -2.94
C LYS A 23 -6.61 9.41 -1.74
N ASP A 24 -6.08 9.51 -0.52
CA ASP A 24 -6.81 9.14 0.69
C ASP A 24 -7.93 10.13 1.01
N GLN A 25 -7.73 11.44 0.82
CA GLN A 25 -8.78 12.42 1.03
C GLN A 25 -9.95 12.29 0.03
N LEU A 26 -9.68 11.97 -1.24
CA LEU A 26 -10.73 11.67 -2.22
C LEU A 26 -11.54 10.43 -1.81
N LYS A 27 -10.87 9.39 -1.31
CA LYS A 27 -11.56 8.21 -0.76
C LYS A 27 -12.44 8.56 0.45
N LEU A 28 -11.95 9.42 1.35
CA LEU A 28 -12.73 9.89 2.50
C LEU A 28 -13.93 10.73 2.05
N ALA A 29 -13.76 11.62 1.07
CA ALA A 29 -14.85 12.41 0.51
C ALA A 29 -15.94 11.53 -0.11
N HIS A 30 -15.55 10.45 -0.80
CA HIS A 30 -16.50 9.48 -1.33
C HIS A 30 -17.22 8.70 -0.22
N LYS A 31 -16.47 8.12 0.73
CA LYS A 31 -17.03 7.37 1.87
C LYS A 31 -17.94 8.24 2.76
N GLY A 32 -17.65 9.53 2.86
CA GLY A 32 -18.46 10.53 3.56
C GLY A 32 -19.66 11.06 2.77
N GLY A 33 -19.92 10.55 1.56
CA GLY A 33 -21.05 10.95 0.71
C GLY A 33 -20.92 12.33 0.06
N LEU A 34 -19.75 12.97 0.15
CA LEU A 34 -19.48 14.27 -0.47
C LEU A 34 -19.36 14.12 -2.00
N LEU A 35 -18.73 13.04 -2.46
CA LEU A 35 -18.57 12.70 -3.88
C LEU A 35 -19.23 11.35 -4.19
N ASP A 36 -19.87 11.23 -5.36
CA ASP A 36 -20.36 9.95 -5.89
C ASP A 36 -19.22 9.23 -6.67
N LEU A 37 -19.24 7.90 -6.70
CA LEU A 37 -18.27 7.08 -7.46
C LEU A 37 -18.45 7.25 -8.96
N LYS A 38 -19.67 7.61 -9.37
CA LYS A 38 -20.03 7.95 -10.74
C LYS A 38 -19.61 9.36 -11.15
N GLN A 39 -19.36 10.23 -10.17
CA GLN A 39 -18.93 11.58 -10.47
C GLN A 39 -17.47 11.57 -10.94
N GLU A 40 -17.23 12.22 -12.06
CA GLU A 40 -15.88 12.48 -12.53
C GLU A 40 -15.27 13.67 -11.78
N VAL A 41 -14.02 13.50 -11.35
CA VAL A 41 -13.18 14.58 -10.81
C VAL A 41 -12.48 15.21 -12.01
N VAL A 42 -13.01 16.34 -12.44
CA VAL A 42 -12.56 17.07 -13.63
C VAL A 42 -11.61 18.21 -13.24
N ALA A 43 -11.77 18.76 -12.05
CA ALA A 43 -10.84 19.74 -11.50
C ALA A 43 -9.42 19.16 -11.39
N SER A 44 -8.42 19.99 -11.65
CA SER A 44 -7.03 19.61 -11.42
C SER A 44 -6.79 19.41 -9.93
N VAL A 45 -6.11 18.33 -9.53
CA VAL A 45 -5.78 18.07 -8.12
C VAL A 45 -4.26 18.15 -7.96
N ARG A 46 -3.79 18.73 -6.86
CA ARG A 46 -2.36 18.77 -6.51
C ARG A 46 -2.13 18.23 -5.11
N ASP A 47 -1.08 17.45 -4.95
CA ASP A 47 -0.68 16.84 -3.68
C ASP A 47 0.79 17.13 -3.38
N PRO A 48 1.10 17.83 -2.27
CA PRO A 48 2.48 18.12 -1.89
C PRO A 48 3.30 16.87 -1.58
N LYS A 49 2.67 15.73 -1.26
CA LYS A 49 3.39 14.46 -1.08
C LYS A 49 3.99 13.96 -2.38
N VAL A 50 3.23 14.07 -3.47
CA VAL A 50 3.67 13.67 -4.81
C VAL A 50 4.71 14.65 -5.32
N ALA A 51 4.50 15.96 -5.12
CA ALA A 51 5.50 16.96 -5.48
C ALA A 51 6.81 16.76 -4.71
N CYS A 52 6.74 16.49 -3.40
CA CYS A 52 7.90 16.19 -2.58
C CYS A 52 8.65 14.94 -3.07
N TRP A 53 7.93 13.86 -3.40
CA TRP A 53 8.52 12.64 -3.95
C TRP A 53 9.26 12.90 -5.27
N LEU A 54 8.70 13.72 -6.16
CA LEU A 54 9.37 14.10 -7.41
C LEU A 54 10.65 14.93 -7.18
N LEU A 55 10.71 15.72 -6.10
CA LEU A 55 11.88 16.53 -5.73
C LEU A 55 12.97 15.74 -4.99
N GLN A 56 12.63 14.62 -4.35
CA GLN A 56 13.55 13.86 -3.50
C GLN A 56 14.27 12.76 -4.26
N ALA A 57 15.56 12.58 -3.97
CA ALA A 57 16.36 11.46 -4.49
C ALA A 57 16.16 10.14 -3.70
N GLU A 58 15.56 10.21 -2.51
CA GLU A 58 15.29 9.07 -1.64
C GLU A 58 13.79 8.72 -1.63
N ASP A 59 13.45 7.43 -1.69
CA ASP A 59 12.07 6.93 -1.73
C ASP A 59 11.29 7.05 -0.40
N LYS A 60 11.69 7.94 0.52
CA LYS A 60 11.08 8.04 1.85
C LYS A 60 9.98 9.09 1.89
N VAL A 61 8.75 8.65 2.10
CA VAL A 61 7.63 9.55 2.40
C VAL A 61 7.87 10.25 3.74
N ILE A 62 8.00 11.57 3.73
CA ILE A 62 8.13 12.40 4.93
C ILE A 62 6.77 12.99 5.36
N PRO A 63 6.54 13.28 6.66
CA PRO A 63 5.29 13.86 7.13
C PRO A 63 5.16 15.36 6.77
N LEU A 64 3.94 15.91 6.86
CA LEU A 64 3.67 17.33 6.54
C LEU A 64 4.61 18.30 7.27
N GLN A 65 4.86 18.08 8.56
CA GLN A 65 5.73 18.94 9.37
C GLN A 65 7.17 18.98 8.82
N ALA A 66 7.67 17.84 8.34
CA ALA A 66 9.00 17.75 7.75
C ALA A 66 9.04 18.44 6.38
N MET A 67 7.98 18.31 5.57
CA MET A 67 7.87 19.05 4.31
C MET A 67 7.85 20.56 4.54
N VAL A 68 7.06 21.03 5.52
CA VAL A 68 7.02 22.46 5.89
C VAL A 68 8.40 22.94 6.33
N GLN A 69 9.10 22.20 7.19
CA GLN A 69 10.46 22.55 7.60
C GLN A 69 11.45 22.61 6.43
N GLN A 70 11.27 21.75 5.42
CA GLN A 70 12.16 21.67 4.27
C GLN A 70 11.91 22.79 3.24
N TYR A 71 10.65 23.08 2.93
CA TYR A 71 10.28 23.95 1.79
C TYR A 71 9.65 25.30 2.19
N CYS A 72 9.12 25.42 3.40
CA CYS A 72 8.48 26.63 3.94
C CYS A 72 8.81 26.82 5.44
N PRO A 73 10.09 26.88 5.84
CA PRO A 73 10.49 26.88 7.25
C PRO A 73 9.86 28.01 8.06
N GLU A 74 9.57 29.15 7.44
CA GLU A 74 8.86 30.29 8.02
C GLU A 74 7.44 29.95 8.51
N MET A 75 6.81 28.90 7.95
CA MET A 75 5.47 28.45 8.34
C MET A 75 5.48 27.38 9.45
N THR A 76 6.65 27.02 9.97
CA THR A 76 6.79 25.99 11.01
C THR A 76 5.96 26.29 12.25
N ALA A 77 5.91 27.56 12.68
CA ALA A 77 5.12 27.97 13.85
C ALA A 77 3.61 27.74 13.63
N ILE A 78 3.10 28.05 12.44
CA ILE A 78 1.70 27.82 12.06
C ILE A 78 1.42 26.31 12.02
N CYS A 79 2.35 25.50 11.49
CA CYS A 79 2.21 24.05 11.43
C CYS A 79 2.00 23.39 12.80
N GLN A 80 2.60 23.94 13.86
CA GLN A 80 2.43 23.43 15.22
C GLN A 80 0.99 23.59 15.74
N LEU A 81 0.22 24.56 15.22
CA LEU A 81 -1.18 24.81 15.63
C LEU A 81 -2.15 23.69 15.20
N ALA A 82 -1.84 22.96 14.12
CA ALA A 82 -2.65 21.81 13.70
C ALA A 82 -2.34 20.53 14.51
N GLY A 83 -1.29 20.56 15.32
CA GLY A 83 -0.76 19.38 16.00
C GLY A 83 -0.05 18.40 15.05
N ARG A 84 0.10 17.17 15.50
CA ARG A 84 0.75 16.08 14.75
C ARG A 84 -0.27 15.02 14.36
N SER A 85 -0.01 14.34 13.25
CA SER A 85 -0.74 13.14 12.85
C SER A 85 0.19 11.92 12.92
N PRO A 86 -0.28 10.76 13.41
CA PRO A 86 0.46 9.51 13.31
C PRO A 86 0.61 9.07 11.85
N GLY A 87 1.81 8.62 11.47
CA GLY A 87 2.07 8.05 10.15
C GLY A 87 2.22 9.10 9.05
N SER A 88 1.66 8.82 7.87
CA SER A 88 1.82 9.64 6.65
C SER A 88 0.60 10.50 6.30
N THR A 89 -0.41 10.54 7.17
CA THR A 89 -1.64 11.33 6.98
C THR A 89 -1.48 12.76 7.52
N GLY A 90 -2.31 13.67 7.03
CA GLY A 90 -2.30 15.06 7.46
C GLY A 90 -3.02 15.28 8.80
N PRO A 91 -2.69 16.34 9.56
CA PRO A 91 -3.41 16.73 10.78
C PRO A 91 -4.92 16.80 10.61
N ALA A 92 -5.48 17.23 9.46
CA ALA A 92 -6.92 17.32 9.21
C ALA A 92 -7.63 15.97 9.30
N SER A 93 -6.95 14.88 8.93
CA SER A 93 -7.50 13.53 8.98
C SER A 93 -7.37 12.86 10.36
N ASN A 94 -6.73 13.50 11.33
CA ASN A 94 -6.57 12.95 12.68
C ASN A 94 -7.83 13.16 13.56
N CYS A 95 -8.82 12.27 13.43
CA CYS A 95 -10.05 12.30 14.23
C CYS A 95 -9.84 12.13 15.74
N GLY A 96 -8.69 11.58 16.17
CA GLY A 96 -8.36 11.38 17.59
C GLY A 96 -7.62 12.56 18.23
N SER A 97 -7.39 13.66 17.50
CA SER A 97 -6.70 14.83 18.03
C SER A 97 -7.57 15.58 19.05
N ALA A 98 -6.93 16.10 20.12
CA ALA A 98 -7.55 17.03 21.05
C ALA A 98 -7.79 18.43 20.46
N ILE A 99 -7.16 18.73 19.31
CA ILE A 99 -7.31 20.01 18.61
C ILE A 99 -8.56 19.95 17.73
N ASP A 100 -9.39 21.00 17.82
CA ASP A 100 -10.63 21.12 17.06
C ASP A 100 -10.42 20.90 15.55
N ALA A 101 -11.35 20.16 14.93
CA ALA A 101 -11.26 19.80 13.52
C ALA A 101 -11.22 21.03 12.60
N LYS A 102 -11.94 22.11 12.91
CA LYS A 102 -11.93 23.32 12.10
C LYS A 102 -10.55 23.96 12.11
N ILE A 103 -9.89 24.00 13.27
CA ILE A 103 -8.52 24.54 13.38
C ILE A 103 -7.56 23.69 12.55
N ARG A 104 -7.58 22.36 12.74
CA ARG A 104 -6.69 21.44 12.02
C ARG A 104 -6.87 21.54 10.51
N CYS A 105 -8.11 21.48 10.02
CA CYS A 105 -8.40 21.56 8.59
C CYS A 105 -8.02 22.93 8.00
N THR A 106 -8.29 24.03 8.72
CA THR A 106 -7.95 25.38 8.24
C THR A 106 -6.44 25.54 8.12
N VAL A 107 -5.70 25.17 9.17
CA VAL A 107 -4.23 25.25 9.17
C VAL A 107 -3.63 24.34 8.11
N GLU A 108 -4.09 23.08 7.98
CA GLU A 108 -3.62 22.18 6.92
C GLU A 108 -3.87 22.77 5.53
N SER A 109 -5.08 23.24 5.24
CA SER A 109 -5.41 23.80 3.92
C SER A 109 -4.51 24.98 3.53
N PHE A 110 -4.21 25.86 4.49
CA PHE A 110 -3.30 26.99 4.30
C PHE A 110 -1.87 26.50 4.01
N LEU A 111 -1.35 25.58 4.82
CA LEU A 111 0.00 25.04 4.67
C LEU A 111 0.17 24.29 3.37
N VAL A 112 -0.80 23.47 2.97
CA VAL A 112 -0.75 22.67 1.74
C VAL A 112 -0.64 23.57 0.51
N HIS A 113 -1.42 24.65 0.47
CA HIS A 113 -1.38 25.60 -0.63
C HIS A 113 0.01 26.24 -0.77
N HIS A 114 0.53 26.79 0.33
CA HIS A 114 1.84 27.45 0.32
C HIS A 114 3.00 26.47 0.08
N LEU A 115 2.91 25.27 0.65
CA LEU A 115 3.88 24.21 0.43
C LEU A 115 3.96 23.82 -1.04
N LEU A 116 2.80 23.66 -1.70
CA LEU A 116 2.76 23.39 -3.14
C LEU A 116 3.37 24.53 -3.95
N LEU A 117 3.10 25.79 -3.61
CA LEU A 117 3.72 26.92 -4.31
C LEU A 117 5.25 26.88 -4.19
N SER A 118 5.78 26.66 -2.98
CA SER A 118 7.22 26.51 -2.78
C SER A 118 7.79 25.32 -3.55
N GLN A 119 7.14 24.17 -3.53
CA GLN A 119 7.61 22.98 -4.25
C GLN A 119 7.59 23.17 -5.79
N LEU A 120 6.56 23.84 -6.31
CA LEU A 120 6.47 24.18 -7.73
C LEU A 120 7.56 25.18 -8.12
N ASP A 121 7.88 26.15 -7.28
CA ASP A 121 9.03 27.05 -7.49
C ASP A 121 10.33 26.25 -7.57
N HIS A 122 10.51 25.25 -6.71
CA HIS A 122 11.66 24.33 -6.79
C HIS A 122 11.69 23.52 -8.09
N PHE A 123 10.56 23.14 -8.68
CA PHE A 123 10.58 22.52 -10.01
C PHE A 123 11.17 23.46 -11.06
N THR A 124 10.98 24.77 -10.93
CA THR A 124 11.49 25.75 -11.90
C THR A 124 13.01 25.94 -11.85
N THR A 125 13.65 25.58 -10.74
CA THR A 125 15.09 25.72 -10.54
C THR A 125 15.90 24.50 -10.98
N LEU A 126 15.23 23.41 -11.34
CA LEU A 126 15.87 22.19 -11.85
C LEU A 126 16.29 22.35 -13.33
N ASP A 127 17.26 21.54 -13.77
CA ASP A 127 17.78 21.54 -15.14
C ASP A 127 16.71 21.28 -16.24
N ARG A 128 15.53 20.77 -15.86
CA ARG A 128 14.40 20.47 -16.76
C ARG A 128 13.05 20.90 -16.17
N PRO A 129 12.81 22.22 -16.08
CA PRO A 129 11.71 22.74 -15.26
C PRO A 129 10.32 22.54 -15.89
N GLN A 130 10.23 22.66 -17.22
CA GLN A 130 8.99 22.42 -17.97
C GLN A 130 8.57 20.95 -17.91
N ASP A 131 9.55 20.04 -17.97
CA ASP A 131 9.30 18.60 -17.88
C ASP A 131 8.76 18.21 -16.50
N MET A 132 9.28 18.80 -15.42
CA MET A 132 8.85 18.46 -14.06
C MET A 132 7.44 18.94 -13.73
N THR A 133 7.14 20.20 -14.04
CA THR A 133 5.80 20.74 -13.77
C THR A 133 4.74 19.98 -14.58
N ALA A 134 5.00 19.69 -15.85
CA ALA A 134 4.10 18.91 -16.69
C ALA A 134 3.98 17.44 -16.22
N THR A 135 5.09 16.83 -15.77
CA THR A 135 5.07 15.47 -15.20
C THR A 135 4.20 15.42 -13.95
N PHE A 136 4.35 16.38 -13.03
CA PHE A 136 3.54 16.48 -11.84
C PHE A 136 2.04 16.66 -12.17
N THR A 137 1.70 17.71 -12.90
CA THR A 137 0.28 18.11 -13.09
C THR A 137 -0.45 17.26 -14.12
N SER A 138 0.20 16.89 -15.22
CA SER A 138 -0.45 16.27 -16.38
C SER A 138 -0.27 14.74 -16.43
N ARG A 139 0.60 14.17 -15.59
CA ARG A 139 0.85 12.71 -15.56
C ARG A 139 0.58 12.13 -14.19
N GLU A 140 1.33 12.54 -13.17
CA GLU A 140 1.27 11.91 -11.85
C GLU A 140 -0.07 12.19 -11.14
N MET A 141 -0.51 13.45 -11.09
CA MET A 141 -1.75 13.78 -10.39
C MET A 141 -3.00 13.11 -10.97
N PRO A 142 -3.20 13.02 -12.32
CA PRO A 142 -4.27 12.21 -12.90
C PRO A 142 -4.21 10.73 -12.52
N ILE A 143 -3.01 10.14 -12.45
CA ILE A 143 -2.83 8.76 -11.99
C ILE A 143 -3.30 8.61 -10.54
N HIS A 144 -2.98 9.55 -9.66
CA HIS A 144 -3.43 9.53 -8.27
C HIS A 144 -4.96 9.56 -8.12
N VAL A 145 -5.65 10.37 -8.93
CA VAL A 145 -7.13 10.40 -8.97
C VAL A 145 -7.68 9.05 -9.47
N ALA A 146 -7.10 8.50 -10.53
CA ALA A 146 -7.50 7.20 -11.06
C ALA A 146 -7.28 6.07 -10.03
N LEU A 147 -6.14 6.04 -9.35
CA LEU A 147 -5.83 5.09 -8.28
C LEU A 147 -6.80 5.20 -7.10
N ALA A 148 -7.18 6.42 -6.70
CA ALA A 148 -8.19 6.61 -5.66
C ALA A 148 -9.50 5.92 -6.04
N ARG A 149 -9.94 6.09 -7.29
CA ARG A 149 -11.17 5.47 -7.81
C ARG A 149 -11.05 3.95 -7.92
N MET A 150 -9.91 3.44 -8.41
CA MET A 150 -9.66 1.99 -8.50
C MET A 150 -9.70 1.35 -7.10
N GLU A 151 -9.12 1.99 -6.09
CA GLU A 151 -9.15 1.51 -4.71
C GLU A 151 -10.56 1.57 -4.08
N LEU A 152 -11.41 2.51 -4.49
CA LEU A 152 -12.81 2.58 -4.06
C LEU A 152 -13.69 1.51 -4.71
N VAL A 153 -13.52 1.31 -6.02
CA VAL A 153 -14.21 0.24 -6.75
C VAL A 153 -13.77 -1.12 -6.20
N GLY A 154 -12.48 -1.25 -5.88
CA GLY A 154 -11.88 -2.48 -5.38
C GLY A 154 -11.90 -3.60 -6.41
N PHE A 155 -11.68 -4.81 -5.93
CA PHE A 155 -11.75 -6.03 -6.73
C PHE A 155 -12.70 -7.02 -6.06
N PRO A 156 -13.95 -7.17 -6.56
CA PRO A 156 -14.92 -8.03 -5.90
C PRO A 156 -14.49 -9.51 -5.99
N ALA A 157 -14.56 -10.21 -4.86
CA ALA A 157 -14.30 -11.64 -4.76
C ALA A 157 -15.52 -12.38 -4.21
N ASP A 158 -15.77 -13.59 -4.74
CA ASP A 158 -16.82 -14.47 -4.24
C ASP A 158 -16.34 -15.17 -2.97
N GLY A 159 -16.76 -14.65 -1.81
CA GLY A 159 -16.36 -15.15 -0.50
C GLY A 159 -16.73 -16.62 -0.27
N ALA A 160 -17.85 -17.10 -0.83
CA ALA A 160 -18.26 -18.49 -0.69
C ALA A 160 -17.34 -19.43 -1.47
N LYS A 161 -17.01 -19.09 -2.72
CA LYS A 161 -16.04 -19.85 -3.52
C LYS A 161 -14.65 -19.79 -2.92
N LEU A 162 -14.24 -18.64 -2.39
CA LEU A 162 -12.94 -18.48 -1.75
C LEU A 162 -12.85 -19.33 -0.46
N GLY A 163 -13.89 -19.32 0.37
CA GLY A 163 -13.99 -20.16 1.56
C GLY A 163 -13.94 -21.66 1.22
N ALA A 164 -14.67 -22.10 0.19
CA ALA A 164 -14.62 -23.47 -0.29
C ALA A 164 -13.23 -23.86 -0.81
N LEU A 165 -12.54 -22.95 -1.51
CA LEU A 165 -11.17 -23.16 -1.96
C LEU A 165 -10.19 -23.30 -0.78
N ILE A 166 -10.28 -22.41 0.22
CA ILE A 166 -9.46 -22.45 1.44
C ILE A 166 -9.64 -23.79 2.15
N ALA A 167 -10.88 -24.22 2.37
CA ALA A 167 -11.19 -25.50 3.01
C ALA A 167 -10.61 -26.68 2.22
N ARG A 168 -10.77 -26.69 0.89
CA ARG A 168 -10.22 -27.72 0.01
C ARG A 168 -8.70 -27.80 0.07
N LEU A 169 -8.01 -26.65 0.11
CA LEU A 169 -6.55 -26.58 0.19
C LEU A 169 -6.03 -27.02 1.56
N LYS A 170 -6.69 -26.65 2.66
CA LYS A 170 -6.37 -27.15 4.01
C LYS A 170 -6.51 -28.66 4.09
N ALA A 171 -7.64 -29.19 3.62
CA ALA A 171 -7.85 -30.64 3.57
C ALA A 171 -6.81 -31.37 2.69
N ALA A 172 -6.40 -30.77 1.56
CA ALA A 172 -5.33 -31.32 0.72
C ALA A 172 -3.97 -31.32 1.44
N LYS A 173 -3.65 -30.25 2.17
CA LYS A 173 -2.44 -30.14 2.99
C LYS A 173 -2.40 -31.21 4.08
N ASP A 174 -3.53 -31.46 4.74
CA ASP A 174 -3.66 -32.49 5.77
C ASP A 174 -3.52 -33.90 5.19
N ARG A 175 -4.12 -34.18 4.02
CA ARG A 175 -3.91 -35.46 3.30
C ARG A 175 -2.45 -35.69 2.94
N ILE A 176 -1.75 -34.66 2.48
CA ILE A 176 -0.31 -34.75 2.19
C ILE A 176 0.48 -35.01 3.48
N ALA A 177 0.17 -34.31 4.57
CA ALA A 177 0.83 -34.50 5.86
C ALA A 177 0.65 -35.92 6.41
N GLU A 178 -0.54 -36.50 6.25
CA GLU A 178 -0.80 -37.89 6.62
C GLU A 178 0.00 -38.86 5.74
N ARG A 179 0.01 -38.64 4.42
CA ARG A 179 0.79 -39.49 3.50
C ARG A 179 2.28 -39.43 3.79
N VAL A 180 2.80 -38.25 4.10
CA VAL A 180 4.19 -38.04 4.52
C VAL A 180 4.48 -38.78 5.82
N ARG A 181 3.58 -38.74 6.80
CA ARG A 181 3.73 -39.48 8.06
C ARG A 181 3.83 -40.99 7.83
N GLN A 182 2.98 -41.53 6.95
CA GLN A 182 3.03 -42.95 6.57
C GLN A 182 4.38 -43.33 5.94
N LEU A 183 4.87 -42.51 5.01
CA LEU A 183 6.17 -42.74 4.35
C LEU A 183 7.37 -42.49 5.28
N ASN A 184 7.20 -41.69 6.33
CA ASN A 184 8.23 -41.35 7.32
C ASN A 184 8.15 -42.24 8.58
N GLY A 185 7.69 -43.48 8.45
CA GLY A 185 7.66 -44.45 9.55
C GLY A 185 6.79 -44.02 10.73
N GLY A 186 5.67 -43.34 10.48
CA GLY A 186 4.73 -42.85 11.50
C GLY A 186 5.12 -41.52 12.15
N ARG A 187 6.29 -40.95 11.81
CA ARG A 187 6.78 -39.70 12.40
C ARG A 187 6.21 -38.48 11.68
N LYS A 188 5.66 -37.53 12.43
CA LYS A 188 5.28 -36.22 11.91
C LYS A 188 6.53 -35.49 11.43
N LEU A 189 6.37 -34.74 10.33
CA LEU A 189 7.42 -33.92 9.74
C LEU A 189 7.02 -32.44 9.87
N ASP A 190 7.89 -31.60 10.41
CA ASP A 190 7.75 -30.15 10.26
C ASP A 190 8.21 -29.72 8.86
N PHE A 191 7.24 -29.39 8.01
CA PHE A 191 7.47 -28.93 6.65
C PHE A 191 8.12 -27.53 6.58
N GLY A 192 7.97 -26.70 7.61
CA GLY A 192 8.61 -25.38 7.71
C GLY A 192 10.09 -25.47 8.09
N SER A 193 10.46 -26.51 8.84
CA SER A 193 11.84 -26.76 9.27
C SER A 193 12.71 -27.29 8.12
N SER A 194 13.54 -26.41 7.55
CA SER A 194 14.52 -26.83 6.54
C SER A 194 15.52 -27.87 7.06
N ARG A 195 15.81 -27.88 8.37
CA ARG A 195 16.71 -28.86 8.99
C ARG A 195 16.07 -30.24 9.05
N GLU A 196 14.81 -30.31 9.44
CA GLU A 196 14.09 -31.58 9.59
C GLU A 196 13.81 -32.21 8.22
N VAL A 197 13.33 -31.41 7.26
CA VAL A 197 13.16 -31.85 5.87
C VAL A 197 14.48 -32.35 5.28
N ALA A 198 15.60 -31.66 5.53
CA ALA A 198 16.90 -32.10 5.06
C ALA A 198 17.36 -33.43 5.69
N ALA A 199 17.09 -33.62 6.98
CA ALA A 199 17.45 -34.85 7.69
C ALA A 199 16.67 -36.05 7.16
N VAL A 200 15.35 -35.92 6.97
CA VAL A 200 14.50 -37.02 6.50
C VAL A 200 14.79 -37.37 5.04
N LEU A 201 15.02 -36.36 4.18
CA LEU A 201 15.33 -36.57 2.76
C LEU A 201 16.81 -36.81 2.48
N LYS A 202 17.66 -36.88 3.53
CA LYS A 202 19.11 -37.04 3.43
C LYS A 202 19.75 -36.07 2.43
N VAL A 203 19.30 -34.82 2.46
CA VAL A 203 19.78 -33.77 1.55
C VAL A 203 21.27 -33.51 1.82
N PRO A 204 22.14 -33.52 0.79
CA PRO A 204 23.55 -33.20 0.95
C PRO A 204 23.75 -31.82 1.55
N LYS A 205 24.69 -31.72 2.50
CA LYS A 205 25.11 -30.43 3.06
C LYS A 205 26.09 -29.76 2.10
N ASP A 206 26.02 -28.43 2.01
CA ASP A 206 27.02 -27.64 1.29
C ASP A 206 28.35 -27.56 2.06
N ARG A 207 29.34 -26.89 1.46
CA ARG A 207 30.66 -26.65 2.08
C ARG A 207 30.61 -25.95 3.45
N ASN A 208 29.51 -25.27 3.75
CA ASN A 208 29.28 -24.56 5.01
C ASN A 208 28.43 -25.39 5.99
N GLY A 209 28.21 -26.68 5.72
CA GLY A 209 27.43 -27.59 6.55
C GLY A 209 25.92 -27.36 6.48
N ARG A 210 25.42 -26.53 5.56
CA ARG A 210 24.00 -26.19 5.43
C ARG A 210 23.35 -27.03 4.33
N ALA A 211 22.22 -27.66 4.66
CA ALA A 211 21.39 -28.33 3.66
C ALA A 211 20.35 -27.36 3.11
N ARG A 212 20.28 -27.23 1.78
CA ARG A 212 19.29 -26.40 1.10
C ARG A 212 18.07 -27.24 0.73
N THR A 213 16.89 -26.85 1.20
CA THR A 213 15.63 -27.54 0.86
C THR A 213 14.77 -26.72 -0.10
N SER A 214 15.42 -25.96 -1.00
CA SER A 214 14.70 -25.25 -2.05
C SER A 214 14.06 -26.24 -3.01
N ARG A 215 12.99 -25.82 -3.69
CA ARG A 215 12.27 -26.65 -4.67
C ARG A 215 13.22 -27.32 -5.66
N GLN A 216 14.18 -26.57 -6.22
CA GLN A 216 15.17 -27.08 -7.18
C GLN A 216 16.04 -28.21 -6.63
N VAL A 217 16.38 -28.18 -5.33
CA VAL A 217 17.17 -29.25 -4.69
C VAL A 217 16.30 -30.47 -4.45
N LEU A 218 15.07 -30.26 -3.98
CA LEU A 218 14.13 -31.35 -3.70
C LEU A 218 13.66 -32.07 -4.98
N GLU A 219 13.52 -31.37 -6.10
CA GLU A 219 13.15 -31.96 -7.40
C GLU A 219 14.23 -32.91 -7.95
N ARG A 220 15.50 -32.75 -7.54
CA ARG A 220 16.60 -33.64 -7.93
C ARG A 220 16.66 -34.91 -7.08
N ILE A 221 15.89 -34.98 -6.00
CA ILE A 221 15.84 -36.15 -5.12
C ILE A 221 14.73 -37.06 -5.65
N ASP A 222 15.10 -38.23 -6.14
CA ASP A 222 14.16 -39.24 -6.59
C ASP A 222 13.50 -39.93 -5.37
N SER A 223 12.58 -39.21 -4.74
CA SER A 223 11.83 -39.67 -3.59
C SER A 223 10.39 -39.15 -3.61
N PRO A 224 9.37 -40.02 -3.43
CA PRO A 224 7.99 -39.58 -3.34
C PRO A 224 7.76 -38.63 -2.16
N LEU A 225 8.59 -38.75 -1.12
CA LEU A 225 8.55 -37.85 0.04
C LEU A 225 8.99 -36.43 -0.33
N ALA A 226 9.99 -36.27 -1.19
CA ALA A 226 10.45 -34.96 -1.65
C ALA A 226 9.36 -34.25 -2.46
N ALA A 227 8.69 -34.97 -3.36
CA ALA A 227 7.55 -34.45 -4.13
C ALA A 227 6.39 -33.99 -3.23
N LEU A 228 6.07 -34.75 -2.18
CA LEU A 228 5.02 -34.40 -1.22
C LEU A 228 5.38 -33.17 -0.39
N VAL A 229 6.65 -33.02 0.03
CA VAL A 229 7.12 -31.82 0.74
C VAL A 229 7.01 -30.58 -0.16
N ILE A 230 7.39 -30.69 -1.44
CA ILE A 230 7.23 -29.59 -2.41
C ILE A 230 5.75 -29.22 -2.55
N ALA A 231 4.86 -30.20 -2.74
CA ALA A 231 3.43 -29.98 -2.90
C ALA A 231 2.82 -29.31 -1.66
N TRP A 232 3.17 -29.80 -0.46
CA TRP A 232 2.73 -29.20 0.80
C TRP A 232 3.17 -27.73 0.91
N ARG A 233 4.46 -27.44 0.68
CA ARG A 233 5.01 -26.07 0.78
C ARG A 233 4.41 -25.13 -0.26
N LYS A 234 4.10 -25.65 -1.46
CA LYS A 234 3.40 -24.89 -2.49
C LYS A 234 2.00 -24.50 -2.01
N ILE A 235 1.23 -25.45 -1.48
CA ILE A 235 -0.11 -25.18 -0.96
C ILE A 235 -0.03 -24.19 0.21
N ASP A 236 0.85 -24.42 1.17
CA ASP A 236 1.00 -23.59 2.37
C ASP A 236 1.38 -22.14 2.04
N SER A 237 2.35 -21.95 1.14
CA SER A 237 2.76 -20.62 0.69
C SER A 237 1.65 -19.90 -0.08
N ASN A 238 0.93 -20.59 -0.97
CA ASN A 238 -0.17 -19.97 -1.72
C ASN A 238 -1.34 -19.63 -0.78
N LEU A 239 -1.65 -20.53 0.16
CA LEU A 239 -2.72 -20.35 1.12
C LEU A 239 -2.45 -19.13 2.01
N SER A 240 -1.28 -19.08 2.66
CA SER A 240 -0.94 -18.03 3.63
C SER A 240 -0.66 -16.66 3.01
N ARG A 241 -0.03 -16.61 1.83
CA ARG A 241 0.42 -15.34 1.23
C ARG A 241 -0.53 -14.77 0.20
N THR A 242 -1.37 -15.59 -0.41
CA THR A 242 -2.20 -15.17 -1.56
C THR A 242 -3.67 -15.37 -1.29
N ILE A 243 -4.09 -16.55 -0.85
CA ILE A 243 -5.52 -16.91 -0.82
C ILE A 243 -6.21 -16.43 0.46
N GLU A 244 -5.64 -16.72 1.64
CA GLU A 244 -6.21 -16.30 2.92
C GLU A 244 -6.26 -14.77 3.09
N PRO A 245 -5.25 -13.98 2.66
CA PRO A 245 -5.33 -12.53 2.73
C PRO A 245 -6.48 -11.93 1.89
N LEU A 246 -6.89 -12.59 0.80
CA LEU A 246 -8.03 -12.14 -0.02
C LEU A 246 -9.38 -12.41 0.63
N GLY A 247 -9.43 -13.27 1.65
CA GLY A 247 -10.65 -13.62 2.38
C GLY A 247 -10.78 -12.92 3.74
N ARG A 248 -9.84 -12.04 4.10
CA ARG A 248 -9.88 -11.17 5.27
C ARG A 248 -10.46 -9.82 4.88
#